data_AF-A0A453SLG8-F1
#
_entry.id   AF-A0A453SLG8-F1
#
_cell.length_a   1.000
_cell.length_b   1.000
_cell.length_c   1.000
_cell.angle_alpha   90.00
_cell.angle_beta   90.00
_cell.angle_gamma   90.00
#
_symmetry.space_group_name_H-M   'P 1'
#
loop_
_entity.id
_entity.type
_entity.pdbx_description
1 polymer ?
#
loop_
_entity_poly.entity_id
_entity_poly.type
_entity_poly.pdbx_seq_one_letter_code
_entity_poly.pdbx_strand_id
1 'polypeptide(L)'
;IEAACNAHPTADVFINFASFRSAAASSMSALKQPTLRVVAIIAEGVPESDAKQLISYARANNKVIIGPATVGGVQAGAFKIGDTAGTIDNIIQCKLYRPGSVGFVSKSGGMSNELYNTIARVTDGIYEGIAIGGDVFPGSTLSDHILRFNNIPQVKMMVVLGELGGSDEYSLVEALKQGKVQKPVVAWVSGTCARLFKSEVQFGHAGAKSGGELESAQSKNQALRDAGAVVPTSFEALESVIKETFEKLVEEGNIPPVPEVTPPPIPEDLNTAIKSGKVRAPTHIISTISDDRGEEPCYAGVPMSTIIERGYGVGDVISLLWFKRSLPRYCTQFIEICVMLCADHGPCVSGAHNSIVTARAGKDLVSSLVSGLLTIGPRFGGAIDDAARYFKDAYDRGLMPYEFVEGMKKKGIRVPGIGHRIKSRDNRDKRVQLLQKYAHAHFPSVKYMEYAVQVETYTLSKANNLVMNVDGAIGSLFLDLLSGSGMFSKQEIDEIIEIGYLNGLFVLARSIGLIGHTFDQKRLKQPLYRHPWEDVLYTK
;
A
#
# COMPACT_ATOMS: atom_id res chain seq x y z
N ILE A 1 13.02 23.46 0.04
CA ILE A 1 13.42 24.10 -1.24
C ILE A 1 14.75 24.80 -1.05
N GLU A 2 14.84 25.84 -0.22
CA GLU A 2 16.11 26.55 0.07
C GLU A 2 17.28 25.61 0.44
N ALA A 3 17.09 24.71 1.42
CA ALA A 3 18.13 23.75 1.80
C ALA A 3 18.60 22.87 0.62
N ALA A 4 17.70 22.50 -0.30
CA ALA A 4 18.04 21.72 -1.49
C ALA A 4 18.80 22.57 -2.53
N CYS A 5 18.42 23.83 -2.72
CA CYS A 5 19.17 24.76 -3.57
C CYS A 5 20.58 25.04 -3.02
N ASN A 6 20.73 25.13 -1.69
CA ASN A 6 22.03 25.28 -1.04
C ASN A 6 22.91 24.03 -1.22
N ALA A 7 22.31 22.83 -1.14
CA ALA A 7 23.02 21.57 -1.36
C ALA A 7 23.34 21.30 -2.84
N HIS A 8 22.52 21.81 -3.75
CA HIS A 8 22.60 21.58 -5.20
C HIS A 8 22.58 22.90 -5.98
N PRO A 9 23.65 23.70 -5.89
CA PRO A 9 23.67 25.07 -6.42
C PRO A 9 23.63 25.15 -7.96
N THR A 10 23.91 24.04 -8.66
CA THR A 10 23.84 23.95 -10.12
C THR A 10 22.43 23.67 -10.64
N ALA A 11 21.47 23.35 -9.77
CA ALA A 11 20.09 23.12 -10.17
C ALA A 11 19.40 24.46 -10.47
N ASP A 12 18.90 24.58 -11.70
CA ASP A 12 18.26 25.78 -12.24
C ASP A 12 16.79 25.56 -12.68
N VAL A 13 16.32 24.30 -12.70
CA VAL A 13 14.93 23.94 -13.00
C VAL A 13 14.27 23.33 -11.77
N PHE A 14 13.07 23.81 -11.43
CA PHE A 14 12.22 23.23 -10.38
C PHE A 14 10.92 22.70 -10.98
N ILE A 15 10.72 21.39 -10.89
CA ILE A 15 9.51 20.71 -11.36
C ILE A 15 8.57 20.52 -10.17
N ASN A 16 7.42 21.19 -10.20
CA ASN A 16 6.50 21.28 -9.08
C ASN A 16 5.28 20.36 -9.27
N PHE A 17 5.33 19.20 -8.62
CA PHE A 17 4.22 18.23 -8.53
C PHE A 17 3.31 18.45 -7.32
N ALA A 18 3.43 19.57 -6.61
CA ALA A 18 2.52 19.87 -5.50
C ALA A 18 1.08 19.98 -6.00
N SER A 19 0.10 19.52 -5.20
CA SER A 19 -1.32 19.69 -5.53
C SER A 19 -1.69 21.16 -5.73
N PHE A 20 -2.77 21.45 -6.46
CA PHE A 20 -3.22 22.83 -6.73
C PHE A 20 -3.32 23.71 -5.47
N ARG A 21 -3.65 23.12 -4.31
CA ARG A 21 -3.75 23.80 -3.00
C ARG A 21 -2.41 24.32 -2.46
N SER A 22 -1.30 23.69 -2.86
CA SER A 22 0.04 24.00 -2.35
C SER A 22 0.98 24.50 -3.45
N ALA A 23 0.60 24.33 -4.73
CA ALA A 23 1.40 24.68 -5.90
C ALA A 23 1.80 26.16 -5.91
N ALA A 24 0.92 27.06 -5.51
CA ALA A 24 1.22 28.49 -5.47
C ALA A 24 2.31 28.83 -4.45
N ALA A 25 2.14 28.38 -3.20
CA ALA A 25 3.10 28.64 -2.14
C ALA A 25 4.48 28.02 -2.43
N SER A 26 4.52 26.77 -2.92
CA SER A 26 5.79 26.11 -3.26
C SER A 26 6.46 26.74 -4.47
N SER A 27 5.71 27.13 -5.50
CA SER A 27 6.26 27.83 -6.67
C SER A 27 6.83 29.19 -6.30
N MET A 28 6.14 29.96 -5.46
CA MET A 28 6.65 31.25 -5.00
C MET A 28 7.95 31.09 -4.19
N SER A 29 8.03 30.07 -3.33
CA SER A 29 9.26 29.74 -2.59
C SER A 29 10.42 29.37 -3.53
N ALA A 30 10.15 28.62 -4.59
CA ALA A 30 11.12 28.25 -5.63
C ALA A 30 11.57 29.47 -6.46
N LEU A 31 10.62 30.31 -6.90
CA LEU A 31 10.91 31.54 -7.64
C LEU A 31 11.76 32.52 -6.83
N LYS A 32 11.73 32.48 -5.49
CA LYS A 32 12.60 33.30 -4.64
C LYS A 32 14.05 32.80 -4.56
N GLN A 33 14.34 31.56 -4.97
CA GLN A 33 15.72 31.03 -4.91
C GLN A 33 16.57 31.55 -6.06
N PRO A 34 17.79 32.07 -5.83
CA PRO A 34 18.58 32.70 -6.88
C PRO A 34 19.07 31.73 -7.97
N THR A 35 19.26 30.46 -7.62
CA THR A 35 19.75 29.43 -8.57
C THR A 35 18.68 29.00 -9.57
N LEU A 36 17.40 29.02 -9.19
CA LEU A 36 16.29 28.53 -10.00
C LEU A 36 15.87 29.57 -11.06
N ARG A 37 15.87 29.19 -12.33
CA ARG A 37 15.48 30.00 -13.50
C ARG A 37 14.13 29.60 -14.08
N VAL A 38 13.81 28.31 -14.05
CA VAL A 38 12.58 27.75 -14.61
C VAL A 38 11.79 27.02 -13.53
N VAL A 39 10.49 27.31 -13.44
CA VAL A 39 9.56 26.60 -12.57
C VAL A 39 8.46 25.98 -13.43
N ALA A 40 8.40 24.65 -13.50
CA ALA A 40 7.31 23.94 -14.16
C ALA A 40 6.22 23.59 -13.14
N ILE A 41 4.99 24.08 -13.34
CA ILE A 41 3.86 23.86 -12.42
C ILE A 41 2.91 22.85 -13.04
N ILE A 42 2.94 21.61 -12.53
CA ILE A 42 2.17 20.50 -13.12
C ILE A 42 0.70 20.55 -12.73
N ALA A 43 0.41 21.09 -11.53
CA ALA A 43 -0.94 21.13 -10.98
C ALA A 43 -1.95 21.82 -11.87
N GLU A 44 -3.07 21.16 -12.11
CA GLU A 44 -4.27 21.73 -12.72
C GLU A 44 -5.21 22.30 -11.64
N GLY A 45 -5.90 23.40 -11.95
CA GLY A 45 -6.84 24.05 -11.03
C GLY A 45 -6.19 25.01 -10.02
N VAL A 46 -5.04 25.60 -10.38
CA VAL A 46 -4.45 26.67 -9.57
C VAL A 46 -5.33 27.93 -9.71
N PRO A 47 -5.72 28.59 -8.61
CA PRO A 47 -6.54 29.80 -8.71
C PRO A 47 -5.90 30.87 -9.59
N GLU A 48 -6.68 31.51 -10.47
CA GLU A 48 -6.18 32.52 -11.40
C GLU A 48 -5.45 33.68 -10.69
N SER A 49 -5.92 34.06 -9.49
CA SER A 49 -5.27 35.09 -8.68
C SER A 49 -3.84 34.71 -8.30
N ASP A 50 -3.63 33.46 -7.96
CA ASP A 50 -2.31 32.95 -7.55
C ASP A 50 -1.40 32.81 -8.77
N ALA A 51 -1.92 32.29 -9.89
CA ALA A 51 -1.21 32.25 -11.16
C ALA A 51 -0.73 33.64 -11.57
N LYS A 52 -1.59 34.66 -11.50
CA LYS A 52 -1.25 36.06 -11.80
C LYS A 52 -0.13 36.61 -10.89
N GLN A 53 -0.16 36.29 -9.59
CA GLN A 53 0.89 36.70 -8.66
C GLN A 53 2.24 36.04 -8.99
N LEU A 54 2.23 34.74 -9.30
CA LEU A 54 3.43 34.00 -9.72
C LEU A 54 4.00 34.57 -11.02
N ILE A 55 3.15 34.80 -12.03
CA ILE A 55 3.54 35.41 -13.32
C ILE A 55 4.19 36.77 -13.11
N SER A 56 3.55 37.63 -12.32
CA SER A 56 4.07 38.97 -12.01
C SER A 56 5.46 38.89 -11.38
N TYR A 57 5.63 38.02 -10.38
CA TYR A 57 6.91 37.82 -9.72
C TYR A 57 7.98 37.26 -10.69
N ALA A 58 7.64 36.25 -11.48
CA ALA A 58 8.58 35.62 -12.41
C ALA A 58 9.08 36.62 -13.47
N ARG A 59 8.18 37.41 -14.06
CA ARG A 59 8.54 38.46 -15.03
C ARG A 59 9.44 39.53 -14.41
N ALA A 60 9.10 40.02 -13.21
CA ALA A 60 9.90 41.02 -12.51
C ALA A 60 11.32 40.53 -12.15
N ASN A 61 11.52 39.21 -12.08
CA ASN A 61 12.79 38.59 -11.69
C ASN A 61 13.48 37.83 -12.84
N ASN A 62 13.05 38.04 -14.09
CA ASN A 62 13.58 37.35 -15.27
C ASN A 62 13.64 35.82 -15.12
N LYS A 63 12.53 35.23 -14.68
CA LYS A 63 12.33 33.79 -14.52
C LYS A 63 11.19 33.30 -15.43
N VAL A 64 11.21 32.02 -15.74
CA VAL A 64 10.21 31.37 -16.60
C VAL A 64 9.34 30.45 -15.75
N ILE A 65 8.03 30.51 -15.98
CA ILE A 65 7.08 29.54 -15.47
C ILE A 65 6.51 28.78 -16.68
N ILE A 66 6.55 27.46 -16.65
CA ILE A 66 5.85 26.60 -17.62
C ILE A 66 4.65 25.98 -16.89
N GLY A 67 3.42 26.17 -17.38
CA GLY A 67 2.19 25.88 -16.65
C GLY A 67 1.59 27.12 -15.96
N PRO A 68 0.60 26.99 -15.05
CA PRO A 68 0.09 25.74 -14.49
C PRO A 68 -0.71 24.87 -15.47
N ALA A 69 -1.22 23.73 -14.99
CA ALA A 69 -1.98 22.77 -15.80
C ALA A 69 -1.23 22.27 -17.04
N THR A 70 0.03 21.85 -16.86
CA THR A 70 0.88 21.36 -17.94
C THR A 70 1.55 20.03 -17.61
N VAL A 71 1.86 19.24 -18.63
CA VAL A 71 2.80 18.10 -18.52
C VAL A 71 4.27 18.57 -18.49
N GLY A 72 4.53 19.81 -18.95
CA GLY A 72 5.84 20.43 -19.04
C GLY A 72 6.31 20.59 -20.48
N GLY A 73 7.40 19.91 -20.83
CA GLY A 73 8.07 20.04 -22.11
C GLY A 73 9.30 19.13 -22.22
N VAL A 74 9.79 18.97 -23.43
CA VAL A 74 10.97 18.16 -23.75
C VAL A 74 11.88 18.90 -24.72
N GLN A 75 13.16 19.00 -24.38
CA GLN A 75 14.22 19.29 -25.33
C GLN A 75 14.89 17.96 -25.70
N ALA A 76 14.72 17.54 -26.95
CA ALA A 76 15.10 16.20 -27.38
C ALA A 76 16.62 16.01 -27.29
N GLY A 77 17.04 14.86 -26.74
CA GLY A 77 18.44 14.56 -26.44
C GLY A 77 19.06 15.36 -25.28
N ALA A 78 18.28 16.19 -24.56
CA ALA A 78 18.79 17.02 -23.48
C ALA A 78 18.01 16.84 -22.17
N PHE A 79 16.77 17.36 -22.08
CA PHE A 79 16.02 17.41 -20.84
C PHE A 79 14.53 17.22 -21.06
N LYS A 80 13.88 16.44 -20.18
CA LYS A 80 12.43 16.20 -20.16
C LYS A 80 11.88 16.63 -18.81
N ILE A 81 10.83 17.45 -18.82
CA ILE A 81 10.11 17.85 -17.62
C ILE A 81 9.10 16.75 -17.25
N GLY A 82 9.33 16.11 -16.10
CA GLY A 82 8.37 15.20 -15.48
C GLY A 82 7.91 14.08 -16.42
N ASP A 83 6.61 13.99 -16.63
CA ASP A 83 5.98 12.92 -17.40
C ASP A 83 5.84 13.23 -18.91
N THR A 84 6.36 14.36 -19.38
CA THR A 84 6.28 14.76 -20.80
C THR A 84 6.75 13.65 -21.74
N ALA A 85 6.00 13.32 -22.78
CA ALA A 85 6.31 12.21 -23.70
C ALA A 85 6.22 10.79 -23.11
N GLY A 86 5.70 10.60 -21.89
CA GLY A 86 5.29 9.29 -21.38
C GLY A 86 6.43 8.27 -21.21
N THR A 87 6.18 7.04 -21.66
CA THR A 87 7.07 5.88 -21.50
C THR A 87 8.34 6.01 -22.35
N ILE A 88 9.37 5.23 -22.00
CA ILE A 88 10.59 5.12 -22.80
C ILE A 88 10.28 4.67 -24.24
N ASP A 89 9.34 3.74 -24.43
CA ASP A 89 8.94 3.28 -25.76
C ASP A 89 8.43 4.43 -26.63
N ASN A 90 7.62 5.33 -26.06
CA ASN A 90 7.12 6.50 -26.77
C ASN A 90 8.25 7.51 -27.08
N ILE A 91 9.21 7.70 -26.16
CA ILE A 91 10.41 8.52 -26.39
C ILE A 91 11.22 7.98 -27.58
N ILE A 92 11.37 6.66 -27.68
CA ILE A 92 12.09 6.01 -28.80
C ILE A 92 11.30 6.16 -30.10
N GLN A 93 9.99 5.88 -30.10
CA GLN A 93 9.14 5.97 -31.29
C GLN A 93 9.07 7.41 -31.84
N CYS A 94 9.02 8.40 -30.96
CA CYS A 94 9.02 9.82 -31.34
C CYS A 94 10.44 10.39 -31.59
N LYS A 95 11.49 9.56 -31.57
CA LYS A 95 12.89 9.95 -31.79
C LYS A 95 13.38 11.07 -30.83
N LEU A 96 12.81 11.17 -29.63
CA LEU A 96 13.09 12.26 -28.68
C LEU A 96 14.44 12.10 -27.94
N TYR A 97 15.17 11.01 -28.19
CA TYR A 97 16.53 10.79 -27.67
C TYR A 97 17.60 11.59 -28.43
N ARG A 98 17.26 12.24 -29.55
CA ARG A 98 18.15 13.14 -30.30
C ARG A 98 17.40 14.39 -30.76
N PRO A 99 18.08 15.54 -30.93
CA PRO A 99 17.43 16.74 -31.46
C PRO A 99 17.11 16.59 -32.95
N GLY A 100 15.96 17.14 -33.37
CA GLY A 100 15.66 17.49 -34.76
C GLY A 100 15.70 19.01 -34.98
N SER A 101 14.93 19.52 -35.92
CA SER A 101 14.93 20.95 -36.32
C SER A 101 13.62 21.69 -36.02
N VAL A 102 12.62 21.01 -35.46
CA VAL A 102 11.28 21.58 -35.23
C VAL A 102 11.11 22.09 -33.79
N GLY A 103 10.76 23.36 -33.63
CA GLY A 103 10.32 23.92 -32.34
C GLY A 103 8.80 23.81 -32.21
N PHE A 104 8.29 23.18 -31.15
CA PHE A 104 6.86 22.95 -30.95
C PHE A 104 6.34 23.65 -29.68
N VAL A 105 5.18 24.29 -29.76
CA VAL A 105 4.49 24.81 -28.57
C VAL A 105 2.98 24.59 -28.65
N SER A 106 2.38 24.16 -27.54
CA SER A 106 0.93 23.97 -27.43
C SER A 106 0.38 24.41 -26.07
N LYS A 107 -0.94 24.57 -25.98
CA LYS A 107 -1.66 24.67 -24.69
C LYS A 107 -1.84 23.30 -24.04
N SER A 108 -2.41 22.34 -24.79
CA SER A 108 -2.69 20.99 -24.31
C SER A 108 -1.43 20.13 -24.20
N GLY A 109 -1.22 19.52 -23.02
CA GLY A 109 -0.14 18.55 -22.80
C GLY A 109 -0.39 17.18 -23.44
N GLY A 110 -1.65 16.72 -23.47
CA GLY A 110 -2.02 15.46 -24.14
C GLY A 110 -1.77 15.53 -25.65
N MET A 111 -2.20 16.63 -26.28
CA MET A 111 -1.93 16.86 -27.71
C MET A 111 -0.45 17.08 -28.01
N SER A 112 0.36 17.57 -27.06
CA SER A 112 1.80 17.65 -27.27
C SER A 112 2.38 16.28 -27.64
N ASN A 113 1.97 15.22 -26.95
CA ASN A 113 2.51 13.89 -27.21
C ASN A 113 2.08 13.35 -28.59
N GLU A 114 0.85 13.63 -29.01
CA GLU A 114 0.40 13.30 -30.38
C GLU A 114 1.23 14.06 -31.42
N LEU A 115 1.46 15.36 -31.21
CA LEU A 115 2.26 16.17 -32.12
C LEU A 115 3.74 15.76 -32.13
N TYR A 116 4.28 15.24 -31.03
CA TYR A 116 5.61 14.63 -31.01
C TYR A 116 5.68 13.44 -31.97
N ASN A 117 4.67 12.58 -31.93
CA ASN A 117 4.54 11.45 -32.85
C ASN A 117 4.33 11.91 -34.30
N THR A 118 3.43 12.84 -34.58
CA THR A 118 3.20 13.38 -35.93
C THR A 118 4.48 13.99 -36.50
N ILE A 119 5.13 14.91 -35.77
CA ILE A 119 6.34 15.59 -36.21
C ILE A 119 7.48 14.59 -36.46
N ALA A 120 7.66 13.58 -35.61
CA ALA A 120 8.70 12.57 -35.78
C ALA A 120 8.53 11.68 -37.04
N ARG A 121 7.29 11.54 -37.54
CA ARG A 121 6.97 10.78 -38.76
C ARG A 121 7.25 11.55 -40.03
N VAL A 122 6.99 12.86 -40.04
CA VAL A 122 7.04 13.68 -41.27
C VAL A 122 8.20 14.67 -41.34
N THR A 123 9.02 14.78 -40.29
CA THR A 123 10.21 15.66 -40.25
C THR A 123 11.43 14.92 -39.68
N ASP A 124 12.54 15.63 -39.50
CA ASP A 124 13.70 15.12 -38.75
C ASP A 124 13.44 15.01 -37.23
N GLY A 125 12.31 15.51 -36.72
CA GLY A 125 11.91 15.40 -35.32
C GLY A 125 11.97 16.73 -34.58
N ILE A 126 11.65 16.68 -33.29
CA ILE A 126 11.57 17.87 -32.44
C ILE A 126 12.95 18.26 -31.95
N TYR A 127 13.26 19.55 -32.01
CA TYR A 127 14.35 20.14 -31.25
C TYR A 127 13.91 20.34 -29.79
N GLU A 128 12.81 21.08 -29.62
CA GLU A 128 12.20 21.34 -28.32
C GLU A 128 10.68 21.52 -28.44
N GLY A 129 9.94 20.91 -27.53
CA GLY A 129 8.48 20.94 -27.48
C GLY A 129 7.98 21.35 -26.10
N ILE A 130 7.17 22.41 -26.00
CA ILE A 130 6.64 22.91 -24.72
C ILE A 130 5.10 22.90 -24.71
N ALA A 131 4.51 22.40 -23.63
CA ALA A 131 3.11 22.64 -23.30
C ALA A 131 3.03 23.79 -22.30
N ILE A 132 2.43 24.93 -22.67
CA ILE A 132 2.32 26.08 -21.78
C ILE A 132 1.26 25.91 -20.69
N GLY A 133 0.32 24.98 -20.91
CA GLY A 133 -0.78 24.67 -20.01
C GLY A 133 -2.14 25.21 -20.47
N GLY A 134 -3.21 24.59 -19.95
CA GLY A 134 -4.60 24.91 -20.30
C GLY A 134 -5.27 25.99 -19.45
N ASP A 135 -4.58 26.51 -18.44
CA ASP A 135 -5.12 27.57 -17.58
C ASP A 135 -5.25 28.90 -18.33
N VAL A 136 -6.20 29.75 -17.90
CA VAL A 136 -6.50 31.04 -18.54
C VAL A 136 -5.27 31.96 -18.59
N PHE A 137 -4.43 31.91 -17.55
CA PHE A 137 -3.22 32.71 -17.42
C PHE A 137 -2.01 31.78 -17.28
N PRO A 138 -1.44 31.31 -18.40
CA PRO A 138 -0.23 30.50 -18.34
C PRO A 138 0.97 31.36 -17.93
N GLY A 139 1.93 30.72 -17.26
CA GLY A 139 3.19 31.28 -16.80
C GLY A 139 4.04 31.91 -17.90
N SER A 140 4.03 31.25 -19.06
CA SER A 140 4.63 31.62 -20.32
C SER A 140 3.63 31.40 -21.45
N THR A 141 3.69 32.23 -22.48
CA THR A 141 2.72 32.24 -23.59
C THR A 141 3.24 31.48 -24.81
N LEU A 142 2.35 31.18 -25.77
CA LEU A 142 2.75 30.60 -27.07
C LEU A 142 3.82 31.49 -27.74
N SER A 143 3.62 32.81 -27.70
CA SER A 143 4.53 33.79 -28.32
C SER A 143 5.90 33.83 -27.63
N ASP A 144 5.96 33.71 -26.29
CA ASP A 144 7.23 33.68 -25.55
C ASP A 144 8.15 32.55 -26.04
N HIS A 145 7.58 31.35 -26.24
CA HIS A 145 8.35 30.21 -26.75
C HIS A 145 8.68 30.33 -28.23
N ILE A 146 7.79 30.89 -29.06
CA ILE A 146 8.07 31.10 -30.48
C ILE A 146 9.20 32.12 -30.69
N LEU A 147 9.20 33.23 -29.96
CA LEU A 147 10.29 34.21 -30.01
C LEU A 147 11.62 33.58 -29.60
N ARG A 148 11.60 32.71 -28.58
CA ARG A 148 12.79 31.96 -28.16
C ARG A 148 13.25 30.98 -29.23
N PHE A 149 12.35 30.19 -29.82
CA PHE A 149 12.65 29.28 -30.93
C PHE A 149 13.20 30.00 -32.16
N ASN A 150 12.68 31.19 -32.48
CA ASN A 150 13.20 32.02 -33.56
C ASN A 150 14.68 32.38 -33.34
N ASN A 151 15.10 32.57 -32.08
CA ASN A 151 16.48 32.90 -31.73
C ASN A 151 17.41 31.69 -31.59
N ILE A 152 16.90 30.45 -31.60
CA ILE A 152 17.70 29.22 -31.51
C ILE A 152 18.13 28.78 -32.93
N PRO A 153 19.42 28.81 -33.30
CA PRO A 153 19.85 28.52 -34.67
C PRO A 153 19.49 27.12 -35.19
N GLN A 154 19.37 26.15 -34.29
CA GLN A 154 19.03 24.76 -34.59
C GLN A 154 17.56 24.58 -34.96
N VAL A 155 16.67 25.43 -34.44
CA VAL A 155 15.26 25.42 -34.84
C VAL A 155 15.14 26.05 -36.22
N LYS A 156 14.57 25.35 -37.19
CA LYS A 156 14.41 25.79 -38.59
C LYS A 156 12.97 26.10 -38.97
N MET A 157 12.03 25.46 -38.31
CA MET A 157 10.60 25.76 -38.40
C MET A 157 9.93 25.59 -37.04
N MET A 158 8.76 26.21 -36.89
CA MET A 158 7.98 26.16 -35.66
C MET A 158 6.57 25.64 -35.92
N VAL A 159 6.06 24.83 -34.99
CA VAL A 159 4.70 24.30 -35.02
C VAL A 159 3.96 24.76 -33.77
N VAL A 160 2.80 25.38 -33.96
CA VAL A 160 1.97 25.94 -32.89
C VAL A 160 0.61 25.27 -32.88
N LEU A 161 0.21 24.73 -31.72
CA LEU A 161 -1.15 24.24 -31.49
C LEU A 161 -1.85 25.09 -30.44
N GLY A 162 -2.65 26.05 -30.91
CA GLY A 162 -3.49 26.91 -30.09
C GLY A 162 -4.85 26.30 -29.75
N GLU A 163 -5.64 27.06 -29.02
CA GLU A 163 -6.99 26.68 -28.60
C GLU A 163 -7.93 27.89 -28.61
N LEU A 164 -9.24 27.63 -28.76
CA LEU A 164 -10.27 28.64 -28.56
C LEU A 164 -10.17 29.28 -27.16
N GLY A 165 -10.68 30.51 -27.04
CA GLY A 165 -10.70 31.22 -25.76
C GLY A 165 -9.43 32.01 -25.46
N GLY A 166 -9.61 33.19 -24.86
CA GLY A 166 -8.54 34.17 -24.65
C GLY A 166 -7.93 34.71 -25.94
N SER A 167 -6.83 35.46 -25.80
CA SER A 167 -6.19 36.21 -26.90
C SER A 167 -4.71 35.88 -27.12
N ASP A 168 -4.21 34.78 -26.54
CA ASP A 168 -2.78 34.44 -26.53
C ASP A 168 -2.17 34.35 -27.93
N GLU A 169 -2.90 33.71 -28.85
CA GLU A 169 -2.48 33.53 -30.25
C GLU A 169 -2.30 34.88 -30.99
N TYR A 170 -3.02 35.94 -30.60
CA TYR A 170 -2.85 37.26 -31.20
C TYR A 170 -1.50 37.89 -30.88
N SER A 171 -0.89 37.54 -29.74
CA SER A 171 0.48 37.98 -29.43
C SER A 171 1.50 37.43 -30.43
N LEU A 172 1.24 36.23 -30.99
CA LEU A 172 2.03 35.65 -32.08
C LEU A 172 1.72 36.33 -33.42
N VAL A 173 0.45 36.61 -33.72
CA VAL A 173 0.02 37.38 -34.91
C VAL A 173 0.76 38.71 -34.98
N GLU A 174 0.81 39.46 -33.88
CA GLU A 174 1.51 40.75 -33.84
C GLU A 174 3.03 40.59 -33.95
N ALA A 175 3.62 39.54 -33.39
CA ALA A 175 5.05 39.25 -33.56
C ALA A 175 5.42 38.94 -35.02
N LEU A 176 4.56 38.20 -35.73
CA LEU A 176 4.72 37.91 -37.16
C LEU A 176 4.63 39.18 -38.01
N LYS A 177 3.59 40.01 -37.80
CA LYS A 177 3.42 41.29 -38.51
C LYS A 177 4.59 42.25 -38.30
N GLN A 178 5.18 42.26 -37.10
CA GLN A 178 6.33 43.09 -36.76
C GLN A 178 7.66 42.55 -37.32
N GLY A 179 7.67 41.40 -38.01
CA GLY A 179 8.88 40.77 -38.54
C GLY A 179 9.83 40.23 -37.46
N LYS A 180 9.34 40.05 -36.22
CA LYS A 180 10.12 39.48 -35.11
C LYS A 180 10.32 37.98 -35.23
N VAL A 181 9.45 37.31 -36.00
CA VAL A 181 9.52 35.89 -36.30
C VAL A 181 9.75 35.75 -37.80
N GLN A 182 10.89 35.19 -38.18
CA GLN A 182 11.34 35.12 -39.58
C GLN A 182 11.34 33.69 -40.13
N LYS A 183 11.40 32.69 -39.23
CA LYS A 183 11.34 31.28 -39.62
C LYS A 183 9.88 30.85 -39.85
N PRO A 184 9.62 29.85 -40.72
CA PRO A 184 8.28 29.37 -40.99
C PRO A 184 7.54 28.92 -39.72
N VAL A 185 6.31 29.37 -39.56
CA VAL A 185 5.39 28.97 -38.48
C VAL A 185 4.20 28.24 -39.10
N VAL A 186 4.06 26.96 -38.77
CA VAL A 186 2.83 26.19 -39.03
C VAL A 186 1.95 26.29 -37.80
N ALA A 187 0.73 26.80 -37.92
CA ALA A 187 -0.13 27.05 -36.77
C ALA A 187 -1.55 26.53 -37.00
N TRP A 188 -2.12 25.91 -35.96
CA TRP A 188 -3.53 25.53 -35.94
C TRP A 188 -4.14 25.84 -34.59
N VAL A 189 -5.32 26.45 -34.59
CA VAL A 189 -6.12 26.72 -33.39
C VAL A 189 -7.30 25.76 -33.35
N SER A 190 -7.32 24.90 -32.33
CA SER A 190 -8.38 23.91 -32.12
C SER A 190 -9.65 24.54 -31.53
N GLY A 191 -10.79 23.85 -31.60
CA GLY A 191 -12.07 24.35 -31.09
C GLY A 191 -13.01 24.94 -32.15
N THR A 192 -12.78 24.62 -33.43
CA THR A 192 -13.61 25.11 -34.54
C THR A 192 -15.07 24.65 -34.46
N CYS A 193 -15.37 23.58 -33.71
CA CYS A 193 -16.73 23.11 -33.47
C CYS A 193 -17.56 24.07 -32.62
N ALA A 194 -16.94 24.98 -31.85
CA ALA A 194 -17.66 25.86 -30.91
C ALA A 194 -18.77 26.69 -31.60
N ARG A 195 -18.56 27.11 -32.85
CA ARG A 195 -19.55 27.84 -33.65
C ARG A 195 -20.83 27.05 -33.98
N LEU A 196 -20.77 25.72 -33.91
CA LEU A 196 -21.91 24.84 -34.20
C LEU A 196 -22.86 24.77 -33.00
N PHE A 197 -22.41 25.18 -31.82
CA PHE A 197 -23.23 25.22 -30.61
C PHE A 197 -24.01 26.52 -30.53
N LYS A 198 -25.25 26.43 -30.03
CA LYS A 198 -26.16 27.56 -29.87
C LYS A 198 -25.88 28.41 -28.63
N SER A 199 -25.04 27.92 -27.73
CA SER A 199 -24.72 28.54 -26.44
C SER A 199 -23.21 28.47 -26.20
N GLU A 200 -22.70 29.34 -25.33
CA GLU A 200 -21.32 29.25 -24.85
C GLU A 200 -21.09 27.89 -24.18
N VAL A 201 -20.02 27.22 -24.57
CA VAL A 201 -19.58 25.95 -23.98
C VAL A 201 -18.19 26.18 -23.39
N GLN A 202 -18.04 25.86 -22.11
CA GLN A 202 -16.73 25.69 -21.47
C GLN A 202 -16.21 24.31 -21.84
N PHE A 203 -15.03 24.25 -22.46
CA PHE A 203 -14.33 22.99 -22.71
C PHE A 203 -13.44 22.61 -21.53
N GLY A 204 -12.79 21.44 -21.60
CA GLY A 204 -12.08 20.83 -20.48
C GLY A 204 -11.03 21.72 -19.83
N HIS A 205 -10.18 22.39 -20.62
CA HIS A 205 -9.22 23.35 -20.09
C HIS A 205 -9.92 24.61 -19.58
N ALA A 206 -9.45 25.15 -18.45
CA ALA A 206 -10.03 26.35 -17.84
C ALA A 206 -10.06 27.55 -18.80
N GLY A 207 -9.03 27.73 -19.64
CA GLY A 207 -8.95 28.78 -20.66
C GLY A 207 -9.82 28.58 -21.90
N ALA A 208 -10.37 27.39 -22.11
CA ALA A 208 -11.06 27.01 -23.34
C ALA A 208 -12.55 27.38 -23.31
N LYS A 209 -12.83 28.69 -23.28
CA LYS A 209 -14.18 29.25 -23.37
C LYS A 209 -14.22 30.38 -24.39
N SER A 210 -15.17 30.33 -25.32
CA SER A 210 -15.37 31.40 -26.30
C SER A 210 -16.39 32.41 -25.77
N GLY A 211 -15.94 33.58 -25.31
CA GLY A 211 -16.80 34.68 -24.86
C GLY A 211 -17.15 35.71 -25.95
N GLY A 212 -16.58 35.59 -27.15
CA GLY A 212 -16.85 36.49 -28.28
C GLY A 212 -16.17 36.06 -29.59
N GLU A 213 -16.50 36.70 -30.71
CA GLU A 213 -16.01 36.31 -32.05
C GLU A 213 -14.48 36.31 -32.17
N LEU A 214 -13.79 37.27 -31.53
CA LEU A 214 -12.32 37.35 -31.52
C LEU A 214 -11.68 36.17 -30.77
N GLU A 215 -12.37 35.55 -29.81
CA GLU A 215 -11.84 34.42 -29.06
C GLU A 215 -12.07 33.08 -29.77
N SER A 216 -12.84 33.08 -30.86
CA SER A 216 -13.13 31.87 -31.63
C SER A 216 -11.90 31.33 -32.35
N ALA A 217 -11.83 30.00 -32.49
CA ALA A 217 -10.75 29.34 -33.20
C ALA A 217 -10.65 29.80 -34.67
N GLN A 218 -11.77 30.09 -35.33
CA GLN A 218 -11.80 30.57 -36.72
C GLN A 218 -11.13 31.94 -36.86
N SER A 219 -11.50 32.91 -36.02
CA SER A 219 -10.93 34.25 -36.07
C SER A 219 -9.42 34.24 -35.82
N LYS A 220 -8.96 33.38 -34.90
CA LYS A 220 -7.53 33.21 -34.62
C LYS A 220 -6.79 32.54 -35.79
N ASN A 221 -7.35 31.46 -36.36
CA ASN A 221 -6.79 30.81 -37.53
C ASN A 221 -6.68 31.77 -38.73
N GLN A 222 -7.70 32.60 -38.97
CA GLN A 222 -7.68 33.60 -40.03
C GLN A 222 -6.60 34.67 -39.75
N ALA A 223 -6.56 35.22 -38.54
CA ALA A 223 -5.57 36.22 -38.17
C ALA A 223 -4.12 35.72 -38.29
N LEU A 224 -3.86 34.46 -37.93
CA LEU A 224 -2.55 33.81 -38.12
C LEU A 224 -2.20 33.66 -39.59
N ARG A 225 -3.17 33.25 -40.43
CA ARG A 225 -2.99 33.15 -41.88
C ARG A 225 -2.65 34.51 -42.50
N ASP A 226 -3.40 35.55 -42.13
CA ASP A 226 -3.19 36.91 -42.64
C ASP A 226 -1.84 37.50 -42.20
N ALA A 227 -1.30 37.05 -41.07
CA ALA A 227 0.02 37.44 -40.58
C ALA A 227 1.18 36.64 -41.21
N GLY A 228 0.89 35.67 -42.09
CA GLY A 228 1.90 34.89 -42.83
C GLY A 228 2.25 33.54 -42.20
N ALA A 229 1.52 33.07 -41.18
CA ALA A 229 1.64 31.69 -40.72
C ALA A 229 1.01 30.72 -41.72
N VAL A 230 1.56 29.52 -41.82
CA VAL A 230 1.00 28.43 -42.62
C VAL A 230 -0.08 27.74 -41.81
N VAL A 231 -1.34 28.01 -42.12
CA VAL A 231 -2.50 27.48 -41.39
C VAL A 231 -3.19 26.40 -42.25
N PRO A 232 -3.36 25.15 -41.78
CA PRO A 232 -4.09 24.13 -42.53
C PRO A 232 -5.61 24.43 -42.57
N THR A 233 -6.36 23.68 -43.38
CA THR A 233 -7.84 23.82 -43.46
C THR A 233 -8.56 23.11 -42.30
N SER A 234 -7.93 22.09 -41.74
CA SER A 234 -8.41 21.32 -40.59
C SER A 234 -7.24 20.72 -39.81
N PHE A 235 -7.52 20.10 -38.66
CA PHE A 235 -6.48 19.42 -37.89
C PHE A 235 -5.89 18.22 -38.64
N GLU A 236 -6.70 17.51 -39.43
CA GLU A 236 -6.29 16.35 -40.24
C GLU A 236 -5.26 16.75 -41.31
N ALA A 237 -5.36 17.97 -41.85
CA ALA A 237 -4.40 18.50 -42.82
C ALA A 237 -3.12 19.05 -42.18
N LEU A 238 -3.01 19.06 -40.85
CA LEU A 238 -1.82 19.60 -40.17
C LEU A 238 -0.56 18.78 -40.48
N GLU A 239 -0.66 17.45 -40.51
CA GLU A 239 0.48 16.58 -40.80
C GLU A 239 1.06 16.84 -42.20
N SER A 240 0.22 16.94 -43.23
CA SER A 240 0.67 17.20 -44.60
C SER A 240 1.31 18.58 -44.72
N VAL A 241 0.73 19.60 -44.10
CA VAL A 241 1.28 20.97 -44.13
C VAL A 241 2.63 21.07 -43.39
N ILE A 242 2.80 20.35 -42.27
CA ILE A 242 4.09 20.25 -41.58
C ILE A 242 5.12 19.61 -42.52
N LYS A 243 4.76 18.49 -43.16
CA LYS A 243 5.62 17.78 -44.10
C LYS A 243 6.08 18.67 -45.25
N GLU A 244 5.15 19.31 -45.95
CA GLU A 244 5.44 20.19 -47.09
C GLU A 244 6.34 21.37 -46.70
N THR A 245 6.10 21.97 -45.53
CA THR A 245 6.93 23.07 -45.01
C THR A 245 8.35 22.59 -44.71
N PHE A 246 8.49 21.39 -44.14
CA PHE A 246 9.78 20.79 -43.83
C PHE A 246 10.56 20.42 -45.11
N GLU A 247 9.92 19.75 -46.07
CA GLU A 247 10.53 19.35 -47.35
C GLU A 247 11.04 20.58 -48.12
N LYS A 248 10.27 21.67 -48.15
CA LYS A 248 10.71 22.92 -48.77
C LYS A 248 11.99 23.47 -48.13
N LEU A 249 12.10 23.43 -46.80
CA LEU A 249 13.31 23.88 -46.09
C LEU A 249 14.52 22.97 -46.34
N VAL A 250 14.29 21.67 -46.55
CA VAL A 250 15.34 20.72 -46.96
C VAL A 250 15.82 21.04 -48.38
N GLU A 251 14.90 21.28 -49.32
CA GLU A 251 15.20 21.64 -50.71
C GLU A 251 15.96 22.97 -50.82
N GLU A 252 15.62 23.95 -49.97
CA GLU A 252 16.34 25.23 -49.85
C GLU A 252 17.72 25.10 -49.17
N GLY A 253 18.08 23.90 -48.67
CA GLY A 253 19.36 23.65 -47.98
C GLY A 253 19.42 24.20 -46.55
N ASN A 254 18.28 24.61 -45.98
CA ASN A 254 18.21 25.18 -44.63
C ASN A 254 18.28 24.13 -43.51
N ILE A 255 18.01 22.86 -43.83
CA ILE A 255 18.01 21.73 -42.89
C ILE A 255 19.05 20.69 -43.34
N PRO A 256 20.18 20.53 -42.61
CA PRO A 256 21.14 19.48 -42.91
C PRO A 256 20.61 18.11 -42.47
N PRO A 257 21.02 17.00 -43.12
CA PRO A 257 20.65 15.66 -42.70
C PRO A 257 21.11 15.38 -41.26
N VAL A 258 20.19 14.92 -40.42
CA VAL A 258 20.51 14.50 -39.04
C VAL A 258 20.84 13.01 -39.04
N PRO A 259 22.01 12.59 -38.53
CA PRO A 259 22.35 11.17 -38.42
C PRO A 259 21.48 10.50 -37.37
N GLU A 260 20.90 9.35 -37.73
CA GLU A 260 20.11 8.55 -36.79
C GLU A 260 21.04 7.75 -35.88
N VAL A 261 20.76 7.78 -34.57
CA VAL A 261 21.58 7.12 -33.54
C VAL A 261 20.72 6.10 -32.82
N THR A 262 21.22 4.89 -32.63
CA THR A 262 20.52 3.88 -31.84
C THR A 262 20.67 4.22 -30.34
N PRO A 263 19.59 4.45 -29.60
CA PRO A 263 19.68 4.74 -28.16
C PRO A 263 20.14 3.49 -27.38
N PRO A 264 20.79 3.67 -26.21
CA PRO A 264 21.15 2.55 -25.36
C PRO A 264 19.92 1.74 -24.92
N PRO A 265 19.99 0.40 -24.91
CA PRO A 265 18.86 -0.43 -24.46
C PRO A 265 18.65 -0.26 -22.95
N ILE A 266 17.39 -0.09 -22.54
CA ILE A 266 16.98 -0.05 -21.13
C ILE A 266 16.26 -1.36 -20.81
N PRO A 267 16.64 -2.09 -19.74
CA PRO A 267 15.92 -3.29 -19.32
C PRO A 267 14.46 -3.00 -18.97
N GLU A 268 13.57 -3.92 -19.31
CA GLU A 268 12.17 -3.87 -18.90
C GLU A 268 12.03 -3.97 -17.38
N ASP A 269 11.10 -3.22 -16.79
CA ASP A 269 10.79 -3.31 -15.38
C ASP A 269 10.27 -4.71 -15.02
N LEU A 270 10.78 -5.27 -13.91
CA LEU A 270 10.45 -6.63 -13.48
C LEU A 270 8.95 -6.81 -13.24
N ASN A 271 8.26 -5.82 -12.66
CA ASN A 271 6.83 -5.93 -12.40
C ASN A 271 6.02 -5.93 -13.70
N THR A 272 6.45 -5.13 -14.69
CA THR A 272 5.85 -5.13 -16.03
C THR A 272 6.07 -6.47 -16.74
N ALA A 273 7.27 -7.04 -16.63
CA ALA A 273 7.60 -8.35 -17.19
C ALA A 273 6.80 -9.49 -16.53
N ILE A 274 6.59 -9.43 -15.21
CA ILE A 274 5.75 -10.39 -14.47
C ILE A 274 4.28 -10.23 -14.89
N LYS A 275 3.76 -9.00 -14.93
CA LYS A 275 2.36 -8.73 -15.31
C LYS A 275 2.05 -9.15 -16.75
N SER A 276 3.01 -8.99 -17.65
CA SER A 276 2.88 -9.43 -19.05
C SER A 276 3.14 -10.93 -19.26
N GLY A 277 3.54 -11.66 -18.21
CA GLY A 277 3.78 -13.09 -18.26
C GLY A 277 5.10 -13.49 -18.93
N LYS A 278 6.00 -12.53 -19.22
CA LYS A 278 7.32 -12.79 -19.82
C LYS A 278 8.26 -13.51 -18.87
N VAL A 279 8.11 -13.29 -17.57
CA VAL A 279 8.91 -13.92 -16.52
C VAL A 279 8.02 -14.42 -15.39
N ARG A 280 8.52 -15.40 -14.63
CA ARG A 280 7.88 -15.89 -13.40
C ARG A 280 8.86 -15.73 -12.24
N ALA A 281 8.38 -15.18 -11.13
CA ALA A 281 9.13 -15.11 -9.89
C ALA A 281 8.55 -16.15 -8.90
N PRO A 282 9.38 -16.97 -8.24
CA PRO A 282 8.91 -17.91 -7.23
C PRO A 282 8.41 -17.16 -5.99
N THR A 283 7.41 -17.72 -5.30
CA THR A 283 6.99 -17.25 -3.98
C THR A 283 7.89 -17.86 -2.90
N HIS A 284 8.24 -17.08 -1.88
CA HIS A 284 9.13 -17.53 -0.80
C HIS A 284 8.39 -18.01 0.45
N ILE A 285 7.11 -17.62 0.60
CA ILE A 285 6.29 -17.92 1.77
C ILE A 285 4.93 -18.41 1.28
N ILE A 286 4.43 -19.47 1.90
CA ILE A 286 3.08 -20.00 1.68
C ILE A 286 2.24 -19.66 2.92
N SER A 287 1.16 -18.90 2.74
CA SER A 287 0.14 -18.66 3.76
C SER A 287 -1.16 -19.33 3.35
N THR A 288 -1.84 -20.02 4.27
CA THR A 288 -3.11 -20.72 4.01
C THR A 288 -4.23 -20.36 4.98
N ILE A 289 -3.99 -19.41 5.89
CA ILE A 289 -4.92 -19.07 6.98
C ILE A 289 -5.65 -17.75 6.77
N SER A 290 -5.09 -16.83 5.98
CA SER A 290 -5.69 -15.52 5.69
C SER A 290 -5.19 -14.93 4.38
N ASP A 291 -6.00 -14.08 3.76
CA ASP A 291 -5.65 -13.28 2.56
C ASP A 291 -6.27 -11.87 2.69
N ASP A 292 -5.45 -10.85 2.57
CA ASP A 292 -5.80 -9.43 2.73
C ASP A 292 -5.67 -8.63 1.42
N ARG A 293 -5.35 -9.29 0.31
CA ARG A 293 -5.11 -8.64 -0.99
C ARG A 293 -6.39 -8.39 -1.81
N GLY A 294 -7.49 -9.04 -1.43
CA GLY A 294 -8.79 -8.91 -2.07
C GLY A 294 -9.52 -7.61 -1.71
N GLU A 295 -10.79 -7.51 -2.11
CA GLU A 295 -11.65 -6.37 -1.74
C GLU A 295 -11.87 -6.28 -0.22
N GLU A 296 -11.90 -7.42 0.47
CA GLU A 296 -11.91 -7.50 1.92
C GLU A 296 -11.00 -8.62 2.45
N PRO A 297 -10.50 -8.51 3.70
CA PRO A 297 -9.71 -9.58 4.32
C PRO A 297 -10.53 -10.83 4.59
N CYS A 298 -9.90 -11.99 4.43
CA CYS A 298 -10.51 -13.30 4.65
C CYS A 298 -9.74 -14.12 5.69
N TYR A 299 -10.45 -14.90 6.51
CA TYR A 299 -9.90 -15.95 7.37
C TYR A 299 -10.29 -17.33 6.82
N ALA A 300 -9.30 -18.12 6.39
CA ALA A 300 -9.49 -19.40 5.72
C ALA A 300 -10.54 -19.35 4.59
N GLY A 301 -10.52 -18.25 3.82
CA GLY A 301 -11.47 -18.00 2.72
C GLY A 301 -12.83 -17.46 3.14
N VAL A 302 -13.11 -17.30 4.44
CA VAL A 302 -14.33 -16.64 4.93
C VAL A 302 -14.10 -15.13 5.02
N PRO A 303 -14.86 -14.30 4.30
CA PRO A 303 -14.69 -12.86 4.34
C PRO A 303 -15.05 -12.25 5.70
N MET A 304 -14.41 -11.13 6.05
CA MET A 304 -14.62 -10.45 7.34
C MET A 304 -16.08 -10.03 7.55
N SER A 305 -16.74 -9.54 6.50
CA SER A 305 -18.17 -9.23 6.48
C SER A 305 -19.02 -10.40 6.99
N THR A 306 -18.78 -11.61 6.47
CA THR A 306 -19.51 -12.83 6.81
C THR A 306 -19.34 -13.21 8.29
N ILE A 307 -18.15 -13.00 8.87
CA ILE A 307 -17.88 -13.28 10.28
C ILE A 307 -18.79 -12.41 11.16
N ILE A 308 -18.90 -11.12 10.85
CA ILE A 308 -19.71 -10.18 11.63
C ILE A 308 -21.21 -10.43 11.41
N GLU A 309 -21.65 -10.56 10.17
CA GLU A 309 -23.07 -10.71 9.82
C GLU A 309 -23.68 -12.00 10.36
N ARG A 310 -22.90 -13.09 10.40
CA ARG A 310 -23.36 -14.38 10.94
C ARG A 310 -23.18 -14.51 12.45
N GLY A 311 -22.68 -13.47 13.12
CA GLY A 311 -22.49 -13.47 14.58
C GLY A 311 -21.43 -14.47 15.06
N TYR A 312 -20.37 -14.68 14.27
CA TYR A 312 -19.27 -15.56 14.64
C TYR A 312 -18.55 -14.99 15.87
N GLY A 313 -18.23 -15.88 16.82
CA GLY A 313 -17.51 -15.56 18.03
C GLY A 313 -16.01 -15.71 17.89
N VAL A 314 -15.28 -15.46 18.98
CA VAL A 314 -13.82 -15.63 19.03
C VAL A 314 -13.45 -17.11 18.80
N GLY A 315 -14.28 -18.04 19.27
CA GLY A 315 -14.08 -19.47 19.01
C GLY A 315 -14.16 -19.82 17.52
N ASP A 316 -15.05 -19.17 16.76
CA ASP A 316 -15.21 -19.38 15.32
C ASP A 316 -14.01 -18.79 14.55
N VAL A 317 -13.48 -17.63 14.98
CA VAL A 317 -12.27 -17.05 14.39
C VAL A 317 -11.03 -17.92 14.66
N ILE A 318 -10.86 -18.41 15.88
CA ILE A 318 -9.81 -19.39 16.23
C ILE A 318 -9.96 -20.63 15.34
N SER A 319 -11.19 -21.09 15.15
CA SER A 319 -11.49 -22.25 14.31
C SER A 319 -11.01 -22.08 12.87
N LEU A 320 -11.32 -20.94 12.26
CA LEU A 320 -10.90 -20.62 10.91
C LEU A 320 -9.38 -20.46 10.80
N LEU A 321 -8.75 -19.71 11.70
CA LEU A 321 -7.33 -19.41 11.60
C LEU A 321 -6.43 -20.61 11.94
N TRP A 322 -6.80 -21.41 12.93
CA TRP A 322 -5.93 -22.49 13.43
C TRP A 322 -6.23 -23.81 12.73
N PHE A 323 -7.52 -24.13 12.54
CA PHE A 323 -7.95 -25.41 11.97
C PHE A 323 -8.41 -25.30 10.51
N LYS A 324 -8.49 -24.08 9.94
CA LYS A 324 -8.97 -23.84 8.56
C LYS A 324 -10.35 -24.43 8.30
N ARG A 325 -11.20 -24.44 9.33
CA ARG A 325 -12.52 -25.08 9.34
C ARG A 325 -13.52 -24.20 10.06
N SER A 326 -14.78 -24.24 9.61
CA SER A 326 -15.90 -23.69 10.37
C SER A 326 -16.44 -24.78 11.28
N LEU A 327 -15.91 -24.90 12.50
CA LEU A 327 -16.33 -25.94 13.44
C LEU A 327 -17.79 -25.75 13.89
N PRO A 328 -18.49 -26.82 14.32
CA PRO A 328 -19.81 -26.71 14.91
C PRO A 328 -19.83 -25.76 16.11
N ARG A 329 -20.97 -25.10 16.33
CA ARG A 329 -21.12 -24.08 17.40
C ARG A 329 -20.75 -24.60 18.80
N TYR A 330 -21.02 -25.88 19.10
CA TYR A 330 -20.66 -26.45 20.39
C TYR A 330 -19.13 -26.57 20.57
N CYS A 331 -18.39 -26.80 19.49
CA CYS A 331 -16.93 -26.82 19.50
C CYS A 331 -16.38 -25.41 19.74
N THR A 332 -16.88 -24.41 19.01
CA THR A 332 -16.37 -23.04 19.09
C THR A 332 -16.74 -22.39 20.42
N GLN A 333 -17.92 -22.68 20.95
CA GLN A 333 -18.30 -22.29 22.31
C GLN A 333 -17.47 -23.01 23.37
N PHE A 334 -17.13 -24.29 23.21
CA PHE A 334 -16.20 -24.97 24.12
C PHE A 334 -14.81 -24.33 24.12
N ILE A 335 -14.29 -23.94 22.96
CA ILE A 335 -13.02 -23.20 22.84
C ILE A 335 -13.10 -21.88 23.63
N GLU A 336 -14.19 -21.12 23.50
CA GLU A 336 -14.41 -19.89 24.27
C GLU A 336 -14.46 -20.15 25.79
N ILE A 337 -15.13 -21.23 26.23
CA ILE A 337 -15.13 -21.64 27.64
C ILE A 337 -13.71 -21.93 28.11
N CYS A 338 -12.90 -22.65 27.33
CA CYS A 338 -11.51 -22.92 27.68
C CYS A 338 -10.69 -21.63 27.80
N VAL A 339 -10.87 -20.67 26.88
CA VAL A 339 -10.22 -19.36 26.96
C VAL A 339 -10.61 -18.63 28.25
N MET A 340 -11.89 -18.61 28.60
CA MET A 340 -12.36 -17.96 29.83
C MET A 340 -11.81 -18.60 31.10
N LEU A 341 -11.79 -19.94 31.16
CA LEU A 341 -11.32 -20.66 32.36
C LEU A 341 -9.79 -20.57 32.56
N CYS A 342 -9.04 -20.41 31.47
CA CYS A 342 -7.58 -20.31 31.49
C CYS A 342 -7.06 -18.86 31.52
N ALA A 343 -7.95 -17.86 31.47
CA ALA A 343 -7.61 -16.45 31.32
C ALA A 343 -6.62 -15.94 32.38
N ASP A 344 -6.82 -16.33 33.65
CA ASP A 344 -5.91 -16.01 34.74
C ASP A 344 -5.95 -17.04 35.87
N HIS A 345 -4.92 -17.07 36.71
CA HIS A 345 -4.87 -17.89 37.93
C HIS A 345 -4.15 -17.18 39.09
N GLY A 346 -4.19 -15.85 39.10
CA GLY A 346 -3.58 -15.00 40.12
C GLY A 346 -2.08 -14.76 39.95
N PRO A 347 -1.50 -13.85 40.76
CA PRO A 347 -0.18 -13.27 40.52
C PRO A 347 1.00 -14.17 40.89
N CYS A 348 0.77 -15.28 41.59
CA CYS A 348 1.83 -16.13 42.15
C CYS A 348 2.31 -17.22 41.19
N VAL A 349 1.67 -17.36 40.02
CA VAL A 349 2.15 -18.30 38.99
C VAL A 349 3.29 -17.67 38.19
N SER A 350 4.20 -18.50 37.67
CA SER A 350 5.45 -18.05 37.03
C SER A 350 5.24 -16.94 36.00
N GLY A 351 4.28 -17.10 35.09
CA GLY A 351 4.03 -16.10 34.04
C GLY A 351 3.53 -14.77 34.58
N ALA A 352 2.55 -14.80 35.50
CA ALA A 352 2.01 -13.59 36.10
C ALA A 352 3.06 -12.84 36.91
N HIS A 353 3.85 -13.57 37.69
CA HIS A 353 4.96 -13.00 38.46
C HIS A 353 5.97 -12.30 37.55
N ASN A 354 6.42 -12.95 36.47
CA ASN A 354 7.37 -12.37 35.53
C ASN A 354 6.81 -11.11 34.85
N SER A 355 5.55 -11.13 34.40
CA SER A 355 4.90 -9.94 33.83
C SER A 355 4.81 -8.80 34.83
N ILE A 356 4.47 -9.09 36.08
CA ILE A 356 4.40 -8.10 37.17
C ILE A 356 5.77 -7.48 37.45
N VAL A 357 6.82 -8.30 37.63
CA VAL A 357 8.19 -7.82 37.90
C VAL A 357 8.67 -6.94 36.74
N THR A 358 8.41 -7.37 35.51
CA THR A 358 8.81 -6.64 34.29
C THR A 358 8.06 -5.30 34.16
N ALA A 359 6.76 -5.29 34.46
CA ALA A 359 5.95 -4.08 34.48
C ALA A 359 6.44 -3.08 35.55
N ARG A 360 6.75 -3.59 36.75
CA ARG A 360 7.32 -2.81 37.86
C ARG A 360 8.72 -2.25 37.55
N ALA A 361 9.45 -2.88 36.64
CA ALA A 361 10.71 -2.36 36.11
C ALA A 361 10.53 -1.24 35.07
N GLY A 362 9.31 -0.73 34.86
CA GLY A 362 9.01 0.38 33.96
C GLY A 362 8.88 0.00 32.49
N LYS A 363 8.84 -1.29 32.17
CA LYS A 363 8.73 -1.77 30.77
C LYS A 363 7.34 -1.53 30.20
N ASP A 364 7.26 -1.52 28.86
CA ASP A 364 6.02 -1.44 28.11
C ASP A 364 5.17 -2.72 28.22
N LEU A 365 3.95 -2.67 27.69
CA LEU A 365 2.99 -3.77 27.75
C LEU A 365 3.53 -5.04 27.06
N VAL A 366 4.10 -4.91 25.87
CA VAL A 366 4.54 -6.05 25.06
C VAL A 366 5.71 -6.74 25.74
N SER A 367 6.71 -5.97 26.19
CA SER A 367 7.84 -6.52 26.96
C SER A 367 7.38 -7.26 28.21
N SER A 368 6.41 -6.70 28.95
CA SER A 368 5.89 -7.30 30.19
C SER A 368 5.10 -8.57 29.92
N LEU A 369 4.26 -8.57 28.87
CA LEU A 369 3.53 -9.75 28.43
C LEU A 369 4.47 -10.88 28.01
N VAL A 370 5.42 -10.60 27.11
CA VAL A 370 6.37 -11.58 26.57
C VAL A 370 7.22 -12.20 27.69
N SER A 371 7.68 -11.39 28.65
CA SER A 371 8.43 -11.87 29.82
C SER A 371 7.67 -12.93 30.63
N GLY A 372 6.35 -12.77 30.76
CA GLY A 372 5.48 -13.76 31.38
C GLY A 372 5.22 -14.97 30.47
N LEU A 373 4.95 -14.74 29.19
CA LEU A 373 4.68 -15.81 28.22
C LEU A 373 5.86 -16.76 28.03
N LEU A 374 7.10 -16.28 28.10
CA LEU A 374 8.32 -17.09 28.02
C LEU A 374 8.45 -18.12 29.16
N THR A 375 7.64 -18.01 30.20
CA THR A 375 7.58 -19.03 31.26
C THR A 375 6.65 -20.20 30.93
N ILE A 376 5.79 -20.06 29.91
CA ILE A 376 4.83 -21.08 29.51
C ILE A 376 5.59 -22.20 28.78
N GLY A 377 5.40 -23.44 29.24
CA GLY A 377 6.09 -24.63 28.76
C GLY A 377 5.84 -25.83 29.67
N PRO A 378 6.76 -26.81 29.76
CA PRO A 378 6.49 -28.13 30.36
C PRO A 378 6.13 -28.09 31.86
N ARG A 379 6.55 -27.05 32.59
CA ARG A 379 6.26 -26.91 34.03
C ARG A 379 5.15 -25.93 34.36
N PHE A 380 4.79 -25.05 33.43
CA PHE A 380 3.75 -24.04 33.61
C PHE A 380 2.94 -23.91 32.31
N GLY A 381 1.69 -24.36 32.32
CA GLY A 381 0.80 -24.32 31.15
C GLY A 381 0.83 -25.55 30.24
N GLY A 382 1.93 -26.32 30.23
CA GLY A 382 2.05 -27.52 29.38
C GLY A 382 1.20 -28.73 29.79
N ALA A 383 0.55 -28.69 30.96
CA ALA A 383 -0.21 -29.82 31.50
C ALA A 383 -1.44 -30.19 30.66
N ILE A 384 -2.01 -29.23 29.90
CA ILE A 384 -3.16 -29.46 29.03
C ILE A 384 -2.77 -30.38 27.86
N ASP A 385 -1.67 -30.01 27.20
CA ASP A 385 -1.14 -30.73 26.03
C ASP A 385 -0.60 -32.12 26.42
N ASP A 386 0.11 -32.21 27.56
CA ASP A 386 0.57 -33.48 28.10
C ASP A 386 -0.60 -34.39 28.51
N ALA A 387 -1.63 -33.86 29.17
CA ALA A 387 -2.80 -34.66 29.52
C ALA A 387 -3.48 -35.24 28.27
N ALA A 388 -3.69 -34.41 27.24
CA ALA A 388 -4.23 -34.88 25.96
C ALA A 388 -3.35 -35.99 25.37
N ARG A 389 -2.03 -35.78 25.27
CA ARG A 389 -1.10 -36.77 24.70
C ARG A 389 -1.14 -38.12 25.44
N TYR A 390 -1.02 -38.10 26.77
CA TYR A 390 -0.95 -39.33 27.57
C TYR A 390 -2.29 -40.06 27.66
N PHE A 391 -3.41 -39.35 27.83
CA PHE A 391 -4.73 -40.00 27.83
C PHE A 391 -5.07 -40.59 26.47
N LYS A 392 -4.74 -39.88 25.37
CA LYS A 392 -4.94 -40.38 24.02
C LYS A 392 -4.13 -41.65 23.76
N ASP A 393 -2.82 -41.66 24.04
CA ASP A 393 -1.97 -42.84 23.85
C ASP A 393 -2.48 -44.05 24.63
N ALA A 394 -2.82 -43.84 25.90
CA ALA A 394 -3.29 -44.91 26.77
C ALA A 394 -4.63 -45.50 26.30
N TYR A 395 -5.58 -44.64 25.92
CA TYR A 395 -6.88 -45.06 25.40
C TYR A 395 -6.75 -45.77 24.04
N ASP A 396 -6.00 -45.20 23.10
CA ASP A 396 -5.86 -45.74 21.74
C ASP A 396 -5.15 -47.11 21.72
N ARG A 397 -4.29 -47.37 22.71
CA ARG A 397 -3.63 -48.67 22.92
C ARG A 397 -4.47 -49.66 23.71
N GLY A 398 -5.65 -49.26 24.19
CA GLY A 398 -6.53 -50.11 24.99
C GLY A 398 -5.99 -50.44 26.38
N LEU A 399 -5.13 -49.59 26.95
CA LEU A 399 -4.60 -49.82 28.30
C LEU A 399 -5.70 -49.61 29.33
N MET A 400 -5.82 -50.54 30.28
CA MET A 400 -6.74 -50.35 31.41
C MET A 400 -6.25 -49.18 32.29
N PRO A 401 -7.15 -48.40 32.92
CA PRO A 401 -6.76 -47.24 33.73
C PRO A 401 -5.68 -47.53 34.80
N TYR A 402 -5.73 -48.70 35.44
CA TYR A 402 -4.72 -49.10 36.43
C TYR A 402 -3.34 -49.39 35.79
N GLU A 403 -3.31 -49.99 34.59
CA GLU A 403 -2.07 -50.28 33.85
C GLU A 403 -1.38 -49.00 33.42
N PHE A 404 -2.17 -48.03 32.96
CA PHE A 404 -1.68 -46.69 32.63
C PHE A 404 -1.05 -46.01 33.85
N VAL A 405 -1.76 -45.94 34.98
CA VAL A 405 -1.29 -45.25 36.20
C VAL A 405 -0.04 -45.91 36.78
N GLU A 406 -0.03 -47.23 36.93
CA GLU A 406 1.14 -47.94 37.46
C GLU A 406 2.30 -47.92 36.45
N GLY A 407 2.02 -47.91 35.14
CA GLY A 407 3.02 -47.70 34.09
C GLY A 407 3.70 -46.33 34.17
N MET A 408 2.93 -45.26 34.41
CA MET A 408 3.46 -43.90 34.62
C MET A 408 4.33 -43.83 35.88
N LYS A 409 3.86 -44.44 36.98
CA LYS A 409 4.61 -44.54 38.23
C LYS A 409 5.94 -45.25 38.06
N LYS A 410 5.99 -46.37 37.32
CA LYS A 410 7.24 -47.10 37.01
C LYS A 410 8.25 -46.22 36.25
N LYS A 411 7.76 -45.31 35.41
CA LYS A 411 8.60 -44.33 34.69
C LYS A 411 9.01 -43.13 35.55
N GLY A 412 8.53 -43.03 36.79
CA GLY A 412 8.75 -41.86 37.65
C GLY A 412 7.97 -40.61 37.22
N ILE A 413 6.96 -40.77 36.36
CA ILE A 413 6.16 -39.67 35.80
C ILE A 413 4.82 -39.62 36.53
N ARG A 414 4.44 -38.45 37.04
CA ARG A 414 3.09 -38.22 37.57
C ARG A 414 2.12 -38.10 36.41
N VAL A 415 0.91 -38.65 36.54
CA VAL A 415 -0.11 -38.56 35.50
C VAL A 415 -0.48 -37.09 35.25
N PRO A 416 -0.21 -36.53 34.07
CA PRO A 416 -0.57 -35.15 33.76
C PRO A 416 -2.09 -34.96 33.83
N GLY A 417 -2.53 -33.80 34.29
CA GLY A 417 -3.96 -33.54 34.48
C GLY A 417 -4.58 -34.15 35.74
N ILE A 418 -3.82 -34.91 36.55
CA ILE A 418 -4.28 -35.48 37.83
C ILE A 418 -3.52 -34.86 39.00
N GLY A 419 -4.27 -34.45 40.03
CA GLY A 419 -3.77 -33.90 41.28
C GLY A 419 -4.13 -32.43 41.46
N HIS A 420 -4.50 -32.08 42.70
CA HIS A 420 -4.77 -30.72 43.10
C HIS A 420 -4.22 -30.41 44.50
N ARG A 421 -3.82 -29.15 44.76
CA ARG A 421 -3.32 -28.71 46.07
C ARG A 421 -4.40 -28.64 47.16
N ILE A 422 -5.56 -28.05 46.83
CA ILE A 422 -6.69 -27.83 47.75
C ILE A 422 -7.89 -28.78 47.50
N LYS A 423 -8.26 -29.01 46.23
CA LYS A 423 -9.41 -29.83 45.84
C LYS A 423 -9.16 -31.32 46.10
N SER A 424 -10.25 -32.02 46.41
CA SER A 424 -10.24 -33.43 46.82
C SER A 424 -11.49 -34.15 46.32
N ARG A 425 -11.60 -35.45 46.57
CA ARG A 425 -12.79 -36.27 46.25
C ARG A 425 -14.10 -35.60 46.68
N ASP A 426 -14.11 -35.03 47.89
CA ASP A 426 -15.31 -34.47 48.52
C ASP A 426 -15.49 -32.97 48.21
N ASN A 427 -14.42 -32.29 47.75
CA ASN A 427 -14.42 -30.88 47.33
C ASN A 427 -13.85 -30.77 45.91
N ARG A 428 -14.69 -31.09 44.92
CA ARG A 428 -14.33 -31.08 43.50
C ARG A 428 -14.11 -29.67 42.95
N ASP A 429 -13.30 -29.55 41.90
CA ASP A 429 -13.13 -28.28 41.18
C ASP A 429 -14.38 -27.98 40.33
N LYS A 430 -15.04 -26.85 40.61
CA LYS A 430 -16.23 -26.42 39.86
C LYS A 430 -15.95 -26.22 38.37
N ARG A 431 -14.74 -25.80 37.99
CA ARG A 431 -14.36 -25.60 36.58
C ARG A 431 -14.40 -26.92 35.82
N VAL A 432 -13.86 -27.98 36.42
CA VAL A 432 -13.89 -29.33 35.87
C VAL A 432 -15.33 -29.83 35.74
N GLN A 433 -16.16 -29.64 36.77
CA GLN A 433 -17.58 -30.03 36.74
C GLN A 433 -18.37 -29.32 35.63
N LEU A 434 -18.12 -28.02 35.41
CA LEU A 434 -18.77 -27.25 34.36
C LEU A 434 -18.38 -27.74 32.96
N LEU A 435 -17.10 -28.02 32.74
CA LEU A 435 -16.60 -28.57 31.48
C LEU A 435 -17.20 -29.96 31.19
N GLN A 436 -17.21 -30.84 32.19
CA GLN A 436 -17.84 -32.16 32.07
C GLN A 436 -19.34 -32.03 31.76
N LYS A 437 -20.07 -31.16 32.47
CA LYS A 437 -21.50 -30.95 32.24
C LYS A 437 -21.77 -30.46 30.81
N TYR A 438 -20.96 -29.52 30.32
CA TYR A 438 -21.07 -29.02 28.95
C TYR A 438 -20.84 -30.13 27.92
N ALA A 439 -19.77 -30.91 28.10
CA ALA A 439 -19.43 -31.99 27.18
C ALA A 439 -20.52 -33.07 27.12
N HIS A 440 -21.02 -33.56 28.25
CA HIS A 440 -22.10 -34.57 28.25
C HIS A 440 -23.40 -34.06 27.61
N ALA A 441 -23.66 -32.75 27.66
CA ALA A 441 -24.86 -32.16 27.09
C ALA A 441 -24.76 -31.93 25.56
N HIS A 442 -23.55 -31.73 25.03
CA HIS A 442 -23.37 -31.20 23.68
C HIS A 442 -22.45 -32.03 22.77
N PHE A 443 -21.52 -32.80 23.33
CA PHE A 443 -20.56 -33.54 22.51
C PHE A 443 -21.17 -34.86 22.04
N PRO A 444 -20.95 -35.27 20.77
CA PRO A 444 -21.41 -36.56 20.27
C PRO A 444 -20.77 -37.77 20.98
N SER A 445 -19.55 -37.60 21.49
CA SER A 445 -18.81 -38.61 22.24
C SER A 445 -17.89 -37.92 23.24
N VAL A 446 -17.70 -38.55 24.41
CA VAL A 446 -16.81 -38.08 25.49
C VAL A 446 -15.85 -39.18 25.96
N LYS A 447 -15.45 -40.07 25.04
CA LYS A 447 -14.70 -41.31 25.35
C LYS A 447 -13.36 -41.06 26.04
N TYR A 448 -12.62 -40.01 25.66
CA TYR A 448 -11.32 -39.73 26.27
C TYR A 448 -11.51 -39.11 27.67
N MET A 449 -12.51 -38.25 27.84
CA MET A 449 -12.88 -37.72 29.15
C MET A 449 -13.38 -38.83 30.09
N GLU A 450 -14.21 -39.77 29.60
CA GLU A 450 -14.66 -40.93 30.37
C GLU A 450 -13.49 -41.81 30.81
N TYR A 451 -12.53 -42.07 29.91
CA TYR A 451 -11.29 -42.76 30.26
C TYR A 451 -10.51 -42.01 31.35
N ALA A 452 -10.37 -40.69 31.23
CA ALA A 452 -9.70 -39.86 32.24
C ALA A 452 -10.43 -39.90 33.60
N VAL A 453 -11.77 -39.97 33.62
CA VAL A 453 -12.58 -40.14 34.85
C VAL A 453 -12.38 -41.52 35.47
N GLN A 454 -12.22 -42.57 34.67
CA GLN A 454 -11.88 -43.91 35.19
C GLN A 454 -10.46 -43.93 35.79
N VAL A 455 -9.50 -43.25 35.14
CA VAL A 455 -8.15 -43.03 35.69
C VAL A 455 -8.22 -42.28 37.01
N GLU A 456 -9.01 -41.21 37.09
CA GLU A 456 -9.24 -40.45 38.32
C GLU A 456 -9.76 -41.37 39.44
N THR A 457 -10.78 -42.18 39.14
CA THR A 457 -11.38 -43.13 40.08
C THR A 457 -10.32 -44.06 40.68
N TYR A 458 -9.42 -44.58 39.86
CA TYR A 458 -8.29 -45.39 40.33
C TYR A 458 -7.33 -44.56 41.19
N THR A 459 -6.93 -43.36 40.76
CA THR A 459 -5.98 -42.54 41.52
C THR A 459 -6.53 -42.06 42.86
N LEU A 460 -7.84 -41.85 42.97
CA LEU A 460 -8.53 -41.51 44.22
C LEU A 460 -8.51 -42.64 45.25
N SER A 461 -8.33 -43.89 44.82
CA SER A 461 -8.07 -45.00 45.75
C SER A 461 -6.70 -44.89 46.44
N LYS A 462 -5.76 -44.12 45.87
CA LYS A 462 -4.41 -43.92 46.39
C LYS A 462 -4.32 -42.70 47.29
N ALA A 463 -4.93 -41.58 46.92
CA ALA A 463 -4.98 -40.36 47.74
C ALA A 463 -6.14 -39.44 47.36
N ASN A 464 -6.75 -38.81 48.37
CA ASN A 464 -7.98 -38.01 48.22
C ASN A 464 -7.80 -36.74 47.36
N ASN A 465 -6.59 -36.24 47.19
CA ASN A 465 -6.29 -35.02 46.41
C ASN A 465 -5.85 -35.32 44.96
N LEU A 466 -5.80 -36.59 44.56
CA LEU A 466 -5.52 -37.01 43.18
C LEU A 466 -6.79 -36.95 42.33
N VAL A 467 -7.41 -35.78 42.29
CA VAL A 467 -8.55 -35.46 41.42
C VAL A 467 -8.09 -34.95 40.07
N MET A 468 -8.87 -35.16 39.02
CA MET A 468 -8.66 -34.52 37.73
C MET A 468 -8.75 -33.01 37.90
N ASN A 469 -7.73 -32.31 37.40
CA ASN A 469 -7.67 -30.87 37.42
C ASN A 469 -8.23 -30.29 36.11
N VAL A 470 -8.32 -28.95 36.04
CA VAL A 470 -8.86 -28.26 34.86
C VAL A 470 -8.03 -28.55 33.60
N ASP A 471 -6.72 -28.71 33.73
CA ASP A 471 -5.84 -28.96 32.59
C ASP A 471 -6.10 -30.35 31.99
N GLY A 472 -6.27 -31.36 32.85
CA GLY A 472 -6.65 -32.71 32.46
C GLY A 472 -8.01 -32.76 31.79
N ALA A 473 -8.99 -32.05 32.34
CA ALA A 473 -10.33 -31.96 31.78
C ALA A 473 -10.35 -31.29 30.40
N ILE A 474 -9.66 -30.16 30.23
CA ILE A 474 -9.54 -29.48 28.93
C ILE A 474 -8.83 -30.39 27.93
N GLY A 475 -7.69 -31.00 28.31
CA GLY A 475 -6.92 -31.88 27.43
C GLY A 475 -7.74 -33.07 26.93
N SER A 476 -8.41 -33.80 27.81
CA SER A 476 -9.25 -34.94 27.42
C SER A 476 -10.45 -34.52 26.57
N LEU A 477 -11.10 -33.40 26.92
CA LEU A 477 -12.26 -32.91 26.18
C LEU A 477 -11.90 -32.29 24.84
N PHE A 478 -10.71 -31.71 24.68
CA PHE A 478 -10.28 -31.23 23.37
C PHE A 478 -10.09 -32.39 22.38
N LEU A 479 -9.63 -33.55 22.85
CA LEU A 479 -9.60 -34.77 22.03
C LEU A 479 -10.99 -35.25 21.64
N ASP A 480 -11.95 -35.19 22.58
CA ASP A 480 -13.34 -35.52 22.32
C ASP A 480 -13.99 -34.52 21.34
N LEU A 481 -13.63 -33.23 21.40
CA LEU A 481 -14.04 -32.23 20.42
C LEU A 481 -13.51 -32.58 19.03
N LEU A 482 -12.21 -32.84 18.91
CA LEU A 482 -11.58 -33.14 17.62
C LEU A 482 -12.17 -34.43 17.02
N SER A 483 -12.25 -35.49 17.82
CA SER A 483 -12.76 -36.79 17.35
C SER A 483 -14.28 -36.84 17.17
N GLY A 484 -15.05 -36.12 17.99
CA GLY A 484 -16.51 -36.05 17.97
C GLY A 484 -17.07 -35.07 16.94
N SER A 485 -16.28 -34.09 16.49
CA SER A 485 -16.73 -33.12 15.47
C SER A 485 -17.03 -33.74 14.11
N GLY A 486 -16.45 -34.91 13.81
CA GLY A 486 -16.50 -35.53 12.49
C GLY A 486 -15.75 -34.75 11.41
N MET A 487 -15.00 -33.70 11.79
CA MET A 487 -14.28 -32.85 10.85
C MET A 487 -12.82 -33.24 10.68
N PHE A 488 -12.23 -33.99 11.63
CA PHE A 488 -10.80 -34.34 11.62
C PHE A 488 -10.57 -35.84 11.42
N SER A 489 -9.60 -36.19 10.58
CA SER A 489 -9.10 -37.57 10.48
C SER A 489 -8.22 -37.92 11.69
N LYS A 490 -7.99 -39.22 11.95
CA LYS A 490 -7.10 -39.65 13.05
C LYS A 490 -5.69 -39.05 12.91
N GLN A 491 -5.16 -38.99 11.70
CA GLN A 491 -3.85 -38.42 11.42
C GLN A 491 -3.79 -36.91 11.70
N GLU A 492 -4.83 -36.17 11.33
CA GLU A 492 -4.91 -34.73 11.64
C GLU A 492 -4.99 -34.48 13.15
N ILE A 493 -5.72 -35.34 13.89
CA ILE A 493 -5.78 -35.25 15.35
C ILE A 493 -4.39 -35.50 15.95
N ASP A 494 -3.67 -36.51 15.48
CA ASP A 494 -2.31 -36.81 15.93
C ASP A 494 -1.38 -35.62 15.68
N GLU A 495 -1.42 -35.03 14.49
CA GLU A 495 -0.63 -33.86 14.12
C GLU A 495 -0.95 -32.61 14.97
N ILE A 496 -2.24 -32.34 15.22
CA ILE A 496 -2.67 -31.21 16.07
C ILE A 496 -2.09 -31.33 17.50
N ILE A 497 -2.09 -32.54 18.06
CA ILE A 497 -1.54 -32.80 19.40
C ILE A 497 -0.01 -32.79 19.39
N GLU A 498 0.62 -33.26 18.33
CA GLU A 498 2.09 -33.25 18.21
C GLU A 498 2.64 -31.82 18.04
N ILE A 499 2.00 -30.97 17.24
CA ILE A 499 2.39 -29.56 17.05
C ILE A 499 2.19 -28.74 18.33
N GLY A 500 1.24 -29.13 19.18
CA GLY A 500 0.99 -28.46 20.47
C GLY A 500 -0.04 -27.34 20.38
N TYR A 501 -1.11 -27.50 19.60
CA TYR A 501 -2.20 -26.53 19.49
C TYR A 501 -2.83 -26.18 20.85
N LEU A 502 -2.87 -27.13 21.77
CA LEU A 502 -3.41 -26.93 23.13
C LEU A 502 -2.52 -26.01 23.96
N ASN A 503 -1.20 -25.99 23.74
CA ASN A 503 -0.31 -24.98 24.31
C ASN A 503 -0.64 -23.59 23.75
N GLY A 504 -0.91 -23.49 22.44
CA GLY A 504 -1.36 -22.26 21.79
C GLY A 504 -2.64 -21.70 22.42
N LEU A 505 -3.61 -22.57 22.72
CA LEU A 505 -4.84 -22.19 23.43
C LEU A 505 -4.55 -21.62 24.83
N PHE A 506 -3.68 -22.28 25.60
CA PHE A 506 -3.30 -21.79 26.92
C PHE A 506 -2.56 -20.44 26.86
N VAL A 507 -1.63 -20.28 25.90
CA VAL A 507 -0.91 -19.03 25.65
C VAL A 507 -1.87 -17.90 25.31
N LEU A 508 -2.80 -18.13 24.38
CA LEU A 508 -3.83 -17.15 23.99
C LEU A 508 -4.68 -16.75 25.20
N ALA A 509 -5.20 -17.73 25.92
CA ALA A 509 -6.06 -17.50 27.08
C ALA A 509 -5.30 -16.73 28.18
N ARG A 510 -4.13 -17.23 28.58
CA ARG A 510 -3.36 -16.66 29.68
C ARG A 510 -2.86 -15.25 29.39
N SER A 511 -2.67 -14.89 28.12
CA SER A 511 -2.30 -13.53 27.73
C SER A 511 -3.28 -12.48 28.25
N ILE A 512 -4.58 -12.81 28.37
CA ILE A 512 -5.61 -11.92 28.92
C ILE A 512 -5.26 -11.50 30.36
N GLY A 513 -4.97 -12.47 31.24
CA GLY A 513 -4.59 -12.22 32.62
C GLY A 513 -3.25 -11.50 32.76
N LEU A 514 -2.25 -11.85 31.94
CA LEU A 514 -0.94 -11.21 31.97
C LEU A 514 -0.98 -9.73 31.56
N ILE A 515 -1.78 -9.41 30.54
CA ILE A 515 -2.10 -8.03 30.16
C ILE A 515 -2.79 -7.32 31.33
N GLY A 516 -3.79 -7.98 31.94
CA GLY A 516 -4.51 -7.49 33.12
C GLY A 516 -3.58 -7.12 34.27
N HIS A 517 -2.66 -8.02 34.64
CA HIS A 517 -1.65 -7.79 35.67
C HIS A 517 -0.71 -6.64 35.32
N THR A 518 -0.28 -6.53 34.06
CA THR A 518 0.60 -5.42 33.62
C THR A 518 -0.10 -4.07 33.79
N PHE A 519 -1.36 -3.97 33.34
CA PHE A 519 -2.16 -2.76 33.55
C PHE A 519 -2.39 -2.46 35.03
N ASP A 520 -2.60 -3.50 35.82
CA ASP A 520 -2.80 -3.37 37.26
C ASP A 520 -1.58 -2.76 37.95
N GLN A 521 -0.39 -3.28 37.69
CA GLN A 521 0.86 -2.73 38.26
C GLN A 521 1.11 -1.28 37.84
N LYS A 522 0.79 -0.92 36.59
CA LYS A 522 0.91 0.45 36.10
C LYS A 522 -0.08 1.39 36.78
N ARG A 523 -1.35 0.99 36.92
CA ARG A 523 -2.38 1.77 37.65
C ARG A 523 -2.01 1.96 39.12
N LEU A 524 -1.50 0.90 39.75
CA LEU A 524 -1.05 0.91 41.14
C LEU A 524 0.26 1.69 41.34
N LYS A 525 0.91 2.18 40.27
CA LYS A 525 2.18 2.91 40.30
C LYS A 525 3.26 2.17 41.13
N GLN A 526 3.31 0.85 40.99
CA GLN A 526 4.18 0.02 41.81
C GLN A 526 5.67 0.30 41.49
N PRO A 527 6.53 0.46 42.50
CA PRO A 527 7.95 0.74 42.30
C PRO A 527 8.70 -0.50 41.80
N LEU A 528 9.95 -0.31 41.37
CA LEU A 528 10.85 -1.40 40.96
C LEU A 528 10.88 -2.53 42.00
N TYR A 529 10.79 -3.78 41.55
CA TYR A 529 10.91 -4.96 42.39
C TYR A 529 12.37 -5.42 42.48
N ARG A 530 12.83 -5.72 43.69
CA ARG A 530 14.10 -6.42 43.97
C ARG A 530 13.79 -7.58 44.91
N HIS A 531 14.28 -8.77 44.60
CA HIS A 531 14.03 -9.95 45.42
C HIS A 531 14.73 -9.82 46.79
N PRO A 532 14.07 -10.21 47.91
CA PRO A 532 14.66 -10.13 49.24
C PRO A 532 15.90 -11.04 49.38
N TRP A 533 16.85 -10.65 50.23
CA TRP A 533 18.08 -11.44 50.43
C TRP A 533 17.84 -12.66 51.32
N GLU A 534 16.91 -12.56 52.25
CA GLU A 534 16.48 -13.61 53.16
C GLU A 534 15.83 -14.82 52.44
N ASP A 535 15.32 -14.61 51.23
CA ASP A 535 14.72 -15.65 50.39
C ASP A 535 15.77 -16.36 49.49
N VAL A 536 17.05 -15.95 49.55
CA VAL A 536 18.14 -16.50 48.74
C VAL A 536 19.16 -17.25 49.61
N LEU A 537 19.30 -18.55 49.39
CA LEU A 537 20.36 -19.34 50.02
C LEU A 537 21.71 -19.11 49.30
N TYR A 538 22.59 -18.32 49.93
CA TYR A 538 23.97 -18.13 49.47
C TYR A 538 24.87 -19.25 50.02
N THR A 539 25.21 -20.23 49.19
CA THR A 539 26.18 -21.28 49.53
C THR A 539 27.61 -20.83 49.19
N LYS A 540 28.57 -21.16 50.05
CA LYS A 540 29.99 -20.85 49.84
C LYS A 540 30.70 -21.98 49.10
#